data_AF-A0A9D9IGI5-F1
#
_entry.id   AF-A0A9D9IGI5-F1
#
_cell.length_a   1.000
_cell.length_b   1.000
_cell.length_c   1.000
_cell.angle_alpha   90.00
_cell.angle_beta   90.00
_cell.angle_gamma   90.00
#
_symmetry.space_group_name_H-M   'P 1'
#
loop_
_entity.id
_entity.type
_entity.pdbx_description
1 polymer ?
#
loop_
_entity_poly.entity_id
_entity_poly.type
_entity_poly.pdbx_seq_one_letter_code
_entity_poly.pdbx_strand_id
1 'polypeptide(L)'
;MEDYRHILGRSGEDAAVQYLESIGHRVLHRGWRVRHFEIDIITETPGVLHFVEVKTRSGSGGADPSESIGKDKLKNMYLAAQSYLSAHPSKMETSFDAV
;
A
#
# COMPACT_ATOMS: atom_id res chain seq x y z
N MET A 1 -23.43 3.31 -7.78
CA MET A 1 -22.23 3.20 -8.67
C MET A 1 -20.95 3.59 -7.92
N GLU A 2 -21.01 4.52 -6.95
CA GLU A 2 -19.94 4.77 -5.97
C GLU A 2 -19.69 3.59 -5.02
N ASP A 3 -20.75 2.95 -4.50
CA ASP A 3 -20.62 1.85 -3.54
C ASP A 3 -19.83 0.65 -4.07
N TYR A 4 -19.91 0.37 -5.37
CA TYR A 4 -19.26 -0.80 -5.98
C TYR A 4 -17.74 -0.62 -6.05
N ARG A 5 -17.24 0.59 -6.32
CA ARG A 5 -15.79 0.89 -6.30
C ARG A 5 -15.23 0.85 -4.89
N HIS A 6 -16.00 1.31 -3.90
CA HIS A 6 -15.60 1.26 -2.49
C HIS A 6 -15.57 -0.18 -1.95
N ILE A 7 -16.55 -1.01 -2.32
CA ILE A 7 -16.57 -2.44 -1.99
C ILE A 7 -15.40 -3.18 -2.67
N LEU A 8 -15.14 -2.90 -3.95
CA LEU A 8 -13.99 -3.46 -4.67
C LEU A 8 -12.66 -3.06 -4.03
N GLY A 9 -12.49 -1.78 -3.69
CA GLY A 9 -11.30 -1.28 -2.99
C GLY A 9 -11.05 -2.01 -1.67
N ARG A 10 -12.10 -2.13 -0.84
CA ARG A 10 -11.99 -2.83 0.45
C ARG A 10 -11.70 -4.33 0.29
N SER A 11 -12.35 -4.98 -0.68
CA SER A 11 -12.09 -6.40 -0.97
C SER A 11 -10.68 -6.63 -1.52
N GLY A 12 -10.14 -5.68 -2.28
CA GLY A 12 -8.76 -5.72 -2.77
C GLY A 12 -7.76 -5.55 -1.64
N GLU A 13 -8.02 -4.61 -0.73
CA GLU A 13 -7.17 -4.38 0.44
C GLU A 13 -7.15 -5.59 1.38
N ASP A 14 -8.30 -6.23 1.61
CA ASP A 14 -8.39 -7.47 2.39
C ASP A 14 -7.60 -8.62 1.74
N ALA A 15 -7.71 -8.78 0.42
CA ALA A 15 -6.93 -9.79 -0.32
C ALA A 15 -5.42 -9.49 -0.30
N ALA A 16 -5.03 -8.22 -0.42
CA ALA A 16 -3.63 -7.80 -0.36
C ALA A 16 -3.04 -8.04 1.04
N VAL A 17 -3.78 -7.76 2.11
CA VAL A 17 -3.37 -8.09 3.49
C VAL A 17 -3.14 -9.60 3.63
N GLN A 18 -4.09 -10.42 3.21
CA GLN A 18 -3.97 -11.88 3.29
C GLN A 18 -2.75 -12.39 2.50
N TYR A 19 -2.52 -11.85 1.31
CA TYR A 19 -1.35 -12.18 0.50
C TYR A 19 -0.05 -11.80 1.21
N LEU A 20 0.07 -10.56 1.68
CA LEU A 20 1.26 -10.05 2.38
C LEU A 20 1.57 -10.86 3.64
N GLU A 21 0.55 -11.16 4.45
CA GLU A 21 0.70 -12.02 5.63
C GLU A 21 1.15 -13.43 5.25
N SER A 22 0.62 -14.00 4.15
CA SER A 22 1.00 -15.34 3.68
C SER A 22 2.46 -15.43 3.23
N ILE A 23 3.08 -14.31 2.82
CA ILE A 23 4.49 -14.23 2.43
C ILE A 23 5.38 -13.66 3.55
N GLY A 24 4.88 -13.59 4.79
CA GLY A 24 5.68 -13.30 5.98
C GLY A 24 5.77 -11.83 6.37
N HIS A 25 4.95 -10.96 5.79
CA HIS A 25 4.83 -9.58 6.26
C HIS A 25 3.99 -9.53 7.55
N ARG A 26 4.30 -8.59 8.44
CA ARG A 26 3.43 -8.19 9.54
C ARG A 26 2.72 -6.89 9.19
N VAL A 27 1.40 -6.88 9.19
CA VAL A 27 0.63 -5.65 8.97
C VAL A 27 0.71 -4.74 10.19
N LEU A 28 1.06 -3.47 9.96
CA LEU A 28 1.15 -2.45 11.00
C LEU A 28 -0.01 -1.45 10.91
N HIS A 29 -0.40 -1.08 9.69
CA HIS A 29 -1.49 -0.15 9.46
C HIS A 29 -2.20 -0.42 8.14
N ARG A 30 -3.47 -0.03 8.07
CA ARG A 30 -4.33 -0.11 6.89
C ARG A 30 -5.00 1.25 6.70
N GLY A 31 -4.95 1.82 5.51
CA GLY A 31 -5.54 3.11 5.16
C GLY A 31 -4.90 4.30 5.89
N TRP A 32 -3.57 4.41 5.89
CA TRP A 32 -2.88 5.55 6.51
C TRP A 32 -3.10 6.81 5.67
N ARG A 33 -3.70 7.84 6.27
CA ARG A 33 -4.05 9.09 5.57
C ARG A 33 -3.49 10.31 6.28
N VAL A 34 -2.92 11.22 5.48
CA VAL A 34 -2.53 12.56 5.93
C VAL A 34 -2.89 13.58 4.85
N ARG A 35 -3.75 14.55 5.21
CA ARG A 35 -4.35 15.49 4.25
C ARG A 35 -5.03 14.72 3.10
N HIS A 36 -4.56 14.90 1.87
CA HIS A 36 -5.06 14.21 0.67
C HIS A 36 -4.11 13.10 0.18
N PHE A 37 -3.11 12.73 0.98
CA PHE A 37 -2.16 11.65 0.68
C PHE A 37 -2.55 10.40 1.46
N GLU A 38 -2.41 9.24 0.82
CA GLU A 38 -2.74 7.96 1.44
C GLU A 38 -1.73 6.87 1.08
N ILE A 39 -1.60 5.91 1.99
CA ILE A 39 -0.94 4.61 1.79
C ILE A 39 -1.95 3.55 2.20
N ASP A 40 -2.21 2.58 1.32
CA ASP A 40 -3.24 1.58 1.53
C ASP A 40 -2.86 0.61 2.65
N ILE A 41 -1.63 0.10 2.65
CA ILE A 41 -1.15 -0.83 3.67
C ILE A 41 0.28 -0.48 4.07
N ILE A 42 0.55 -0.48 5.37
CA ILE A 42 1.91 -0.40 5.92
C ILE A 42 2.22 -1.74 6.58
N THR A 43 3.28 -2.39 6.12
CA THR A 43 3.72 -3.68 6.67
C THR A 43 5.21 -3.66 6.99
N GLU A 44 5.69 -4.67 7.69
CA GLU A 44 7.13 -4.89 7.86
C GLU A 44 7.54 -6.32 7.62
N THR A 45 8.80 -6.46 7.21
CA THR A 45 9.59 -7.70 7.23
C THR A 45 10.86 -7.42 8.05
N PRO A 46 11.70 -8.43 8.37
CA PRO A 46 12.91 -8.18 9.16
C PRO A 46 13.81 -7.09 8.55
N GLY A 47 13.83 -5.92 9.20
CA GLY A 47 14.68 -4.79 8.81
C GLY A 47 14.08 -3.83 7.78
N VAL A 48 12.88 -4.10 7.25
CA VAL A 48 12.25 -3.28 6.20
C VAL A 48 10.81 -2.91 6.55
N LEU A 49 10.49 -1.63 6.43
CA LEU A 49 9.14 -1.08 6.48
C LEU A 49 8.63 -0.85 5.05
N HIS A 50 7.51 -1.47 4.72
CA HIS A 50 6.93 -1.44 3.39
C HIS A 50 5.70 -0.52 3.37
N PHE A 51 5.69 0.43 2.44
CA PHE A 51 4.55 1.30 2.13
C PHE A 51 3.91 0.82 0.83
N VAL A 52 2.76 0.15 0.95
CA VAL A 52 2.16 -0.62 -0.12
C VAL A 52 0.94 0.09 -0.71
N GLU A 53 0.92 0.20 -2.04
CA GLU A 53 -0.25 0.56 -2.83
C GLU A 53 -0.99 -0.72 -3.27
N VAL A 54 -2.31 -0.77 -3.08
CA VAL A 54 -3.14 -1.90 -3.53
C VAL A 54 -3.72 -1.60 -4.91
N LYS A 55 -3.41 -2.43 -5.90
CA LYS A 55 -3.89 -2.32 -7.27
C LYS A 55 -4.97 -3.37 -7.54
N THR A 56 -6.24 -2.94 -7.48
CA THR A 56 -7.35 -3.81 -7.91
C THR A 56 -7.38 -3.96 -9.42
N ARG A 57 -7.23 -5.19 -9.95
CA ARG A 57 -7.39 -5.46 -11.38
C ARG A 57 -8.84 -5.29 -11.81
N SER A 58 -9.13 -4.28 -12.63
CA SER A 58 -10.41 -4.13 -13.31
C SER A 58 -10.31 -4.58 -14.78
N GLY A 59 -10.20 -5.88 -15.05
CA GLY A 59 -10.23 -6.42 -16.42
C GLY A 59 -9.45 -7.72 -16.66
N SER A 60 -9.91 -8.52 -17.63
CA SER A 60 -9.29 -9.78 -18.06
C SER A 60 -8.09 -9.53 -18.99
N GLY A 61 -6.86 -9.71 -18.48
CA GLY A 61 -5.67 -9.86 -19.32
C GLY A 61 -4.38 -9.39 -18.68
N GLY A 62 -3.40 -10.30 -18.56
CA GLY A 62 -1.95 -10.03 -18.46
C GLY A 62 -1.44 -9.32 -17.22
N ALA A 63 -0.31 -9.76 -16.66
CA ALA A 63 0.51 -8.88 -15.82
C ALA A 63 1.06 -7.78 -16.75
N ASP A 64 0.59 -6.56 -16.54
CA ASP A 64 0.92 -5.41 -17.35
C ASP A 64 2.23 -4.80 -16.80
N PRO A 65 3.18 -4.33 -17.63
CA PRO A 65 4.42 -3.68 -17.17
C PRO A 65 4.20 -2.46 -16.24
N SER A 66 2.95 -2.04 -16.06
CA SER A 66 2.45 -0.99 -15.17
C SER A 66 2.29 -1.39 -13.69
N GLU A 67 2.85 -2.51 -13.22
CA GLU A 67 2.97 -2.81 -11.77
C GLU A 67 3.76 -1.72 -11.02
N SER A 68 4.56 -0.92 -11.72
CA SER A 68 5.26 0.25 -11.15
C SER A 68 4.30 1.30 -10.59
N ILE A 69 4.63 1.86 -9.42
CA ILE A 69 3.91 3.00 -8.85
C ILE A 69 4.16 4.22 -9.74
N GLY A 70 3.10 4.87 -10.23
CA GLY A 70 3.23 6.08 -11.03
C GLY A 70 3.95 7.19 -10.25
N LYS A 71 4.72 8.04 -10.93
CA LYS A 71 5.57 9.08 -10.29
C LYS A 71 4.81 9.99 -9.32
N ASP A 72 3.61 10.42 -9.69
CA ASP A 72 2.77 11.28 -8.84
C ASP A 72 2.25 10.53 -7.61
N LYS A 73 1.86 9.27 -7.77
CA LYS A 73 1.44 8.42 -6.65
C LYS A 73 2.63 8.16 -5.70
N LEU A 74 3.81 7.88 -6.23
CA LEU A 74 5.02 7.67 -5.43
C LEU A 74 5.37 8.92 -4.61
N LYS A 75 5.27 10.12 -5.21
CA LYS A 75 5.45 11.38 -4.49
C LYS A 75 4.46 11.55 -3.34
N ASN A 76 3.19 11.20 -3.57
CA ASN A 76 2.15 11.27 -2.54
C ASN A 76 2.41 10.26 -1.41
N MET A 77 2.76 9.03 -1.75
CA MET A 77 3.14 8.00 -0.78
C MET A 77 4.35 8.42 0.03
N TYR A 78 5.35 9.07 -0.58
CA TYR A 78 6.51 9.58 0.14
C TYR A 78 6.12 10.59 1.23
N LEU A 79 5.24 11.54 0.92
CA LEU A 79 4.74 12.52 1.90
C LEU A 79 3.94 11.85 3.02
N ALA A 80 3.12 10.85 2.69
CA ALA A 80 2.39 10.06 3.67
C ALA A 80 3.33 9.22 4.56
N ALA A 81 4.36 8.61 3.97
CA ALA A 81 5.40 7.84 4.67
C ALA A 81 6.21 8.70 5.63
N GLN A 82 6.59 9.91 5.23
CA GLN A 82 7.26 10.87 6.13
C GLN A 82 6.39 11.19 7.35
N SER A 83 5.08 11.39 7.16
CA SER A 83 4.16 11.59 8.28
C SER A 83 4.07 10.36 9.18
N TYR A 84 4.07 9.15 8.60
CA TYR A 84 4.05 7.91 9.37
C TYR A 84 5.32 7.75 10.20
N LEU A 85 6.50 7.98 9.61
CA LEU A 85 7.80 7.87 10.28
C LEU A 85 8.01 8.92 11.37
N SER A 86 7.39 10.09 11.23
CA SER A 86 7.37 11.11 12.29
C SER A 86 6.56 10.64 13.51
N ALA A 87 5.43 9.99 13.28
CA ALA A 87 4.57 9.43 14.34
C ALA A 87 5.11 8.11 14.91
N HIS A 88 5.82 7.32 14.10
CA HIS A 88 6.37 6.00 14.43
C HIS A 88 7.85 5.92 14.03
N PRO A 89 8.75 6.52 14.82
CA PRO A 89 10.17 6.49 14.51
C PRO A 89 10.69 5.07 14.35
N SER A 90 11.33 4.79 13.22
CA SER A 90 11.91 3.49 12.89
C SER A 90 13.33 3.66 12.34
N LYS A 91 14.17 2.66 12.59
CA LYS A 91 15.52 2.54 12.00
C LYS A 91 15.55 1.58 10.80
N MET A 92 14.41 0.98 10.47
CA MET A 92 14.29 0.05 9.34
C MET A 92 14.47 0.79 8.01
N GLU A 93 14.96 0.07 7.01
CA GLU A 93 14.92 0.55 5.63
C GLU A 93 13.47 0.68 5.16
N THR A 94 13.22 1.52 4.15
CA THR A 94 11.87 1.77 3.64
C THR A 94 11.75 1.30 2.19
N SER A 95 10.70 0.54 1.88
CA SER A 95 10.33 0.19 0.51
C SER A 95 8.96 0.77 0.13
N PHE A 96 8.77 1.04 -1.16
CA PHE A 96 7.48 1.40 -1.73
C PHE A 96 7.10 0.32 -2.73
N ASP A 97 6.03 -0.41 -2.44
CA ASP A 97 5.64 -1.61 -3.18
C ASP A 97 4.22 -1.46 -3.73
N ALA A 98 3.90 -2.25 -4.76
CA ALA A 98 2.54 -2.37 -5.28
C ALA A 98 2.13 -3.84 -5.25
N VAL A 99 0.90 -4.10 -4.81
CA VAL A 99 0.30 -5.44 -4.68
C VAL A 99 -1.06 -5.47 -5.34
#